data_AF-A0A3G2QZI8-F1
#
_entry.id   AF-A0A3G2QZI8-F1
#
_cell.length_a   1.000
_cell.length_b   1.000
_cell.length_c   1.000
_cell.angle_alpha   90.00
_cell.angle_beta   90.00
_cell.angle_gamma   90.00
#
_symmetry.space_group_name_H-M   'P 1'
#
loop_
_entity.id
_entity.type
_entity.pdbx_description
1 polymer ?
#
loop_
_entity_poly.entity_id
_entity_poly.type
_entity_poly.pdbx_seq_one_letter_code
_entity_poly.pdbx_strand_id
1 'polypeptide(L)'
;MNKKQRNRKIVTQNRRNKLINRRYSSTIKTLFKLFIQKTKNFSIINPKETTFNQELKKIVSNLYSMIDKAVKKGVIHKNTAARKKSKIGQIYVKTH
;
A
#
# COMPACT_ATOMS: atom_id res chain seq x y z
N MET A 1 -34.96 -3.50 -19.09
CA MET A 1 -34.71 -2.94 -17.74
C MET A 1 -34.94 -1.43 -17.77
N ASN A 2 -35.78 -0.88 -16.90
CA ASN A 2 -36.10 0.56 -16.88
C ASN A 2 -34.88 1.40 -16.46
N LYS A 3 -34.70 2.61 -17.02
CA LYS A 3 -33.63 3.58 -16.67
C LYS A 3 -33.46 3.77 -15.16
N LYS A 4 -34.57 3.85 -14.41
CA LYS A 4 -34.56 3.97 -12.94
C LYS A 4 -33.93 2.76 -12.25
N GLN A 5 -34.26 1.55 -12.70
CA GLN A 5 -33.70 0.29 -12.18
C GLN A 5 -32.20 0.17 -12.52
N ARG A 6 -31.80 0.53 -13.74
CA ARG A 6 -30.40 0.56 -14.17
C ARG A 6 -29.54 1.45 -13.28
N ASN A 7 -30.01 2.68 -13.04
CA ASN A 7 -29.27 3.66 -12.25
C ASN A 7 -29.10 3.19 -10.80
N ARG A 8 -30.14 2.62 -10.20
CA ARG A 8 -30.06 2.03 -8.84
C ARG A 8 -28.99 0.94 -8.77
N LYS A 9 -28.95 0.03 -9.75
CA LYS A 9 -27.95 -1.05 -9.83
C LYS A 9 -26.51 -0.52 -9.96
N ILE A 10 -26.30 0.51 -10.80
CA ILE A 10 -24.97 1.10 -10.98
C ILE A 10 -24.50 1.78 -9.67
N VAL A 11 -25.39 2.51 -9.00
CA VAL A 11 -25.06 3.19 -7.74
C VAL A 11 -24.69 2.19 -6.65
N THR A 12 -25.45 1.09 -6.49
CA THR A 12 -25.13 0.07 -5.48
C THR A 12 -23.81 -0.64 -5.77
N GLN A 13 -23.54 -0.98 -7.03
CA GLN A 13 -22.27 -1.59 -7.44
C GLN A 13 -21.09 -0.64 -7.19
N ASN A 14 -21.23 0.64 -7.54
CA ASN A 14 -20.18 1.64 -7.33
C ASN A 14 -19.89 1.86 -5.85
N ARG A 15 -20.91 1.88 -4.99
CA ARG A 15 -20.73 1.95 -3.53
C ARG A 15 -19.94 0.76 -3.00
N ARG A 16 -20.30 -0.46 -3.41
CA ARG A 16 -19.58 -1.68 -3.05
C ARG A 16 -18.11 -1.63 -3.50
N ASN A 17 -17.86 -1.30 -4.76
CA ASN A 17 -16.52 -1.20 -5.32
C ASN A 17 -15.68 -0.12 -4.62
N LYS A 18 -16.28 1.03 -4.31
CA LYS A 18 -15.62 2.12 -3.56
C LYS A 18 -15.15 1.66 -2.18
N LEU A 19 -15.96 0.90 -1.43
CA LEU A 19 -15.59 0.38 -0.12
C LEU A 19 -14.42 -0.61 -0.22
N ILE A 20 -14.45 -1.52 -1.20
CA ILE A 20 -13.37 -2.49 -1.44
C ILE A 20 -12.07 -1.77 -1.82
N ASN A 21 -12.14 -0.83 -2.77
CA ASN A 21 -10.98 -0.06 -3.24
C ASN A 21 -10.38 0.80 -2.13
N ARG A 22 -11.24 1.34 -1.25
CA ARG A 22 -10.82 2.11 -0.07
C ARG A 22 -9.97 1.26 0.85
N ARG A 23 -10.35 0.00 1.12
CA ARG A 23 -9.58 -0.91 1.98
C ARG A 23 -8.14 -1.07 1.48
N TYR A 24 -7.94 -1.44 0.22
CA TYR A 24 -6.59 -1.57 -0.35
C TYR A 24 -5.81 -0.25 -0.27
N SER A 25 -6.43 0.85 -0.68
CA SER A 25 -5.78 2.17 -0.71
C SER A 25 -5.39 2.65 0.69
N SER A 26 -6.25 2.44 1.69
CA SER A 26 -5.99 2.83 3.08
C SER A 26 -4.91 1.95 3.70
N THR A 27 -4.97 0.62 3.49
CA THR A 27 -3.96 -0.30 4.03
C THR A 27 -2.57 0.03 3.47
N ILE A 28 -2.45 0.29 2.16
CA ILE A 28 -1.17 0.73 1.57
C ILE A 28 -0.69 2.05 2.20
N LYS A 29 -1.58 3.03 2.40
CA LYS A 29 -1.21 4.31 3.04
C LYS A 29 -0.74 4.10 4.49
N THR A 30 -1.45 3.29 5.27
CA THR A 30 -1.12 3.01 6.67
C THR A 30 0.22 2.29 6.78
N LEU A 31 0.43 1.22 5.99
CA LEU A 31 1.71 0.50 5.98
C LEU A 31 2.87 1.39 5.52
N PHE A 32 2.64 2.29 4.56
CA PHE A 32 3.66 3.23 4.11
C PHE A 32 4.03 4.26 5.18
N LYS A 33 3.05 4.76 5.95
CA LYS A 33 3.32 5.65 7.10
C LYS A 33 4.13 4.92 8.18
N LEU A 34 3.74 3.69 8.51
CA LEU A 34 4.46 2.85 9.48
C LEU A 34 5.91 2.60 9.03
N PHE A 35 6.11 2.30 7.74
CA PHE A 35 7.44 2.15 7.15
C PHE A 35 8.28 3.41 7.34
N ILE A 36 7.76 4.59 6.99
CA ILE A 36 8.48 5.87 7.17
C ILE A 36 8.82 6.12 8.64
N GLN A 37 7.90 5.86 9.56
CA GLN A 37 8.15 6.06 10.99
C GLN A 37 9.27 5.14 11.49
N LYS A 38 9.25 3.86 11.10
CA LYS A 38 10.31 2.92 11.44
C LYS A 38 11.64 3.35 10.82
N THR A 39 11.71 3.69 9.54
CA THR A 39 12.98 4.16 8.92
C THR A 39 13.54 5.42 9.59
N LYS A 40 12.69 6.31 10.12
CA LYS A 40 13.17 7.47 10.89
C LYS A 40 13.77 7.06 12.24
N ASN A 41 13.14 6.13 12.94
CA ASN A 41 13.66 5.62 14.22
C ASN A 41 15.00 4.88 14.03
N PHE A 42 15.21 4.22 12.89
CA PHE A 42 16.50 3.61 12.55
C PHE A 42 17.64 4.62 12.55
N SER A 43 17.42 5.84 12.06
CA SER A 43 18.46 6.87 12.04
C SER A 43 18.91 7.30 13.44
N ILE A 44 18.16 6.94 14.49
CA ILE A 44 18.40 7.32 15.89
C ILE A 44 19.01 6.16 16.69
N ILE A 45 18.69 4.91 16.32
CA ILE A 45 19.10 3.69 17.04
C ILE A 45 20.17 2.97 16.21
N ASN A 46 21.28 2.60 16.84
CA ASN A 46 22.43 1.99 16.17
C ASN A 46 22.06 0.86 15.18
N PRO A 47 22.66 0.81 13.97
CA PRO A 47 22.33 -0.15 12.89
C PRO A 47 22.45 -1.64 13.22
N LYS A 48 23.01 -1.99 14.39
CA LYS A 48 23.39 -3.35 14.79
C LYS A 48 22.26 -4.14 15.46
N GLU A 49 21.07 -3.56 15.66
CA GLU A 49 19.91 -4.33 16.14
C GLU A 49 19.34 -5.22 15.03
N THR A 50 19.74 -6.49 15.04
CA THR A 50 19.27 -7.53 14.12
C THR A 50 17.74 -7.64 14.08
N THR A 51 17.08 -7.45 15.21
CA THR A 51 15.62 -7.49 15.36
C THR A 51 14.93 -6.38 14.56
N PHE A 52 15.46 -5.17 14.62
CA PHE A 52 14.91 -4.01 13.93
C PHE A 52 14.96 -4.15 12.41
N ASN A 53 16.07 -4.66 11.88
CA ASN A 53 16.24 -4.94 10.44
C ASN A 53 15.25 -6.00 9.95
N GLN A 54 14.95 -7.02 10.76
CA GLN A 54 13.95 -8.03 10.43
C GLN A 54 12.53 -7.45 10.39
N GLU A 55 12.17 -6.60 11.34
CA GLU A 55 10.87 -5.90 11.34
C GLU A 55 10.70 -5.03 10.09
N LEU A 56 11.70 -4.21 9.75
CA LEU A 56 11.68 -3.38 8.55
C LEU A 56 11.50 -4.22 7.29
N LYS A 57 12.28 -5.30 7.15
CA LYS A 57 12.18 -6.22 6.00
C LYS A 57 10.78 -6.83 5.88
N LYS A 58 10.16 -7.20 7.01
CA LYS A 58 8.78 -7.72 7.05
C LYS A 58 7.77 -6.67 6.60
N ILE A 59 7.89 -5.43 7.07
CA ILE A 59 7.01 -4.32 6.66
C ILE A 59 7.13 -4.05 5.16
N VAL A 60 8.36 -4.00 4.63
CA VAL A 60 8.62 -3.77 3.20
C VAL A 60 8.05 -4.90 2.34
N SER A 61 8.24 -6.16 2.74
CA SER A 61 7.66 -7.33 2.06
C SER A 61 6.13 -7.26 2.01
N ASN A 62 5.49 -6.95 3.15
CA ASN A 62 4.04 -6.78 3.23
C ASN A 62 3.55 -5.64 2.33
N LEU A 63 4.29 -4.53 2.29
CA LEU A 63 3.95 -3.36 1.48
C LEU A 63 4.01 -3.68 -0.02
N TYR A 64 5.06 -4.37 -0.48
CA TYR A 64 5.16 -4.87 -1.86
C TYR A 64 4.01 -5.82 -2.20
N SER A 65 3.73 -6.80 -1.34
CA SER A 65 2.61 -7.74 -1.53
C SER A 65 1.26 -7.02 -1.67
N MET A 66 1.00 -6.01 -0.84
CA MET A 66 -0.25 -5.25 -0.90
C MET A 66 -0.36 -4.38 -2.15
N ILE A 67 0.74 -3.77 -2.59
CA ILE A 67 0.79 -3.00 -3.85
C ILE A 67 0.46 -3.92 -5.04
N ASP A 68 1.07 -5.11 -5.10
CA ASP A 68 0.85 -6.03 -6.21
C ASP A 68 -0.54 -6.62 -6.21
N LYS A 69 -1.07 -6.97 -5.03
CA LYS A 69 -2.47 -7.38 -4.89
C LYS A 69 -3.43 -6.28 -5.34
N ALA A 70 -3.13 -5.01 -5.03
CA ALA A 70 -3.96 -3.88 -5.47
C ALA A 70 -3.91 -3.67 -6.99
N VAL A 71 -2.78 -3.94 -7.65
CA VAL A 71 -2.69 -3.96 -9.14
C VAL A 71 -3.52 -5.10 -9.71
N LYS A 72 -3.33 -6.33 -9.21
CA LYS A 72 -4.09 -7.51 -9.66
C LYS A 72 -5.60 -7.32 -9.53
N LYS A 73 -6.04 -6.60 -8.49
CA LYS A 73 -7.46 -6.30 -8.25
C LYS A 73 -7.96 -5.04 -8.99
N GLY A 74 -7.11 -4.39 -9.79
CA GLY A 74 -7.49 -3.20 -10.58
C GLY A 74 -7.73 -1.94 -9.74
N VAL A 75 -7.30 -1.93 -8.47
CA VAL A 75 -7.50 -0.77 -7.57
C VAL A 75 -6.53 0.36 -7.91
N ILE A 76 -5.31 0.03 -8.33
CA ILE A 76 -4.29 0.98 -8.76
C ILE A 76 -3.71 0.56 -10.11
N HIS A 77 -3.37 1.55 -10.93
CA HIS A 77 -2.71 1.30 -12.22
C HIS A 77 -1.26 0.82 -12.03
N LYS A 78 -0.76 0.00 -12.96
CA LYS A 78 0.61 -0.55 -12.96
C LYS A 78 1.70 0.51 -12.79
N ASN A 79 1.56 1.67 -13.45
CA ASN A 79 2.55 2.76 -13.34
C ASN A 79 2.52 3.41 -11.95
N THR A 80 1.35 3.49 -11.32
CA THR A 80 1.23 4.03 -9.95
C THR A 80 1.84 3.06 -8.94
N ALA A 81 1.69 1.76 -9.16
CA ALA A 81 2.38 0.74 -8.37
C ALA A 81 3.90 0.83 -8.55
N ALA A 82 4.40 0.90 -9.79
CA ALA A 82 5.83 1.03 -10.08
C ALA A 82 6.46 2.26 -9.39
N ARG A 83 5.81 3.43 -9.48
CA ARG A 83 6.26 4.65 -8.77
C ARG A 83 6.31 4.47 -7.26
N LYS A 84 5.31 3.81 -6.66
CA LYS A 84 5.31 3.51 -5.22
C LYS A 84 6.44 2.56 -4.83
N LYS A 85 6.65 1.50 -5.61
CA LYS A 85 7.75 0.54 -5.41
C LYS A 85 9.12 1.21 -5.49
N SER A 86 9.35 2.02 -6.52
CA SER A 86 10.58 2.80 -6.69
C SER A 86 10.85 3.70 -5.48
N LYS A 87 9.84 4.43 -4.99
CA LYS A 87 9.98 5.27 -3.79
C LYS A 87 10.36 4.46 -2.54
N ILE A 88 9.75 3.28 -2.34
CA ILE A 88 10.10 2.40 -1.22
C ILE A 88 11.55 1.93 -1.33
N GLY A 89 11.96 1.50 -2.53
CA GLY A 89 13.34 1.09 -2.81
C GLY A 89 14.36 2.20 -2.52
N GLN A 90 14.09 3.42 -2.98
CA GLN A 90 14.98 4.58 -2.73
C GLN A 90 15.14 4.87 -1.23
N ILE A 91 14.05 4.81 -0.46
CA ILE A 91 14.12 5.02 0.99
C ILE A 91 14.87 3.87 1.66
N TYR A 92 14.58 2.64 1.27
CA TYR A 92 15.19 1.45 1.85
C TYR A 92 16.71 1.41 1.63
N VAL A 93 17.18 1.71 0.41
CA VAL A 93 18.62 1.77 0.09
C VAL A 93 19.33 2.87 0.87
N LYS A 94 18.69 4.02 1.13
CA LYS A 94 19.29 5.08 1.96
C LYS A 94 19.40 4.72 3.44
N THR A 95 18.63 3.73 3.89
CA THR A 95 18.55 3.34 5.30
C THR A 95 19.48 2.17 5.61
N HIS A 96 19.80 1.34 4.62
CA HIS A 96 20.79 0.26 4.71
C HIS A 96 22.20 0.75 4.40
#